data_AF-A0A821GAS9-F1
#
_entry.id   AF-A0A821GAS9-F1
#
_cell.length_a   1.000
_cell.length_b   1.000
_cell.length_c   1.000
_cell.angle_alpha   90.00
_cell.angle_beta   90.00
_cell.angle_gamma   90.00
#
_symmetry.space_group_name_H-M   'P 1'
#
loop_
_entity.id
_entity.type
_entity.pdbx_description
1 polymer ?
#
loop_
_entity_poly.entity_id
_entity_poly.type
_entity_poly.pdbx_seq_one_letter_code
_entity_poly.pdbx_strand_id
1 'polypeptide(L)'
;MRRSHPWINNFNEWIISACRSNMDIKFVWTGNDAKALVYYITDYVTKSSLAFYDIFALVQQGIKSIEQQQPLNGTDNAVEKLRKLVLRCYNMIASHQEVSGA
;
A
#
# COMPACT_ATOMS: atom_id res chain seq x y z
N MET A 1 -2.79 24.40 -18.03
CA MET A 1 -3.69 24.61 -16.86
C MET A 1 -2.85 24.63 -15.59
N ARG A 2 -2.97 25.68 -14.75
CA ARG A 2 -2.25 25.77 -13.45
C ARG A 2 -2.75 24.66 -12.51
N ARG A 3 -1.83 24.02 -11.76
CA ARG A 3 -2.17 22.97 -10.77
C ARG A 3 -3.11 23.46 -9.65
N SER A 4 -3.17 24.77 -9.43
CA SER A 4 -3.99 25.45 -8.42
C SER A 4 -5.26 26.10 -9.01
N HIS A 5 -5.88 25.48 -10.02
CA HIS A 5 -7.15 25.95 -10.52
C HIS A 5 -8.27 25.59 -9.51
N PRO A 6 -9.10 26.54 -9.05
CA PRO A 6 -10.12 26.29 -8.02
C PRO A 6 -11.14 25.20 -8.39
N TRP A 7 -11.29 24.89 -9.68
CA TRP A 7 -12.22 23.87 -10.17
C TRP A 7 -11.63 22.45 -10.25
N ILE A 8 -10.35 22.26 -9.90
CA ILE A 8 -9.70 20.94 -9.94
C ILE A 8 -9.68 20.27 -8.57
N ASN A 9 -9.57 21.05 -7.48
CA ASN A 9 -9.65 20.57 -6.11
C ASN A 9 -10.03 21.72 -5.17
N ASN A 10 -10.86 21.46 -4.15
CA ASN A 10 -11.16 22.43 -3.08
C ASN A 10 -9.94 22.57 -2.16
N PHE A 11 -8.90 23.23 -2.68
CA PHE A 11 -7.64 23.48 -1.99
C PHE A 11 -7.84 24.51 -0.87
N ASN A 12 -7.36 24.19 0.33
CA ASN A 12 -7.28 25.11 1.46
C ASN A 12 -5.91 25.02 2.13
N GLU A 13 -5.17 26.14 2.14
CA GLU A 13 -3.81 26.19 2.65
C GLU A 13 -3.70 25.88 4.15
N TRP A 14 -4.69 26.31 4.94
CA TRP A 14 -4.71 26.13 6.39
C TRP A 14 -4.97 24.68 6.75
N ILE A 15 -5.89 24.02 6.05
CA ILE A 15 -6.22 22.61 6.27
C ILE A 15 -5.06 21.71 5.84
N ILE A 16 -4.40 21.99 4.71
CA ILE A 16 -3.17 21.26 4.33
C ILE A 16 -2.06 21.46 5.35
N SER A 17 -1.89 22.67 5.87
CA SER A 17 -0.88 22.96 6.89
C SER A 17 -1.15 22.17 8.18
N ALA A 18 -2.42 22.10 8.61
CA ALA A 18 -2.83 21.37 9.80
C ALA A 18 -2.75 19.83 9.62
N CYS A 19 -3.32 19.30 8.54
CA CYS A 19 -3.39 17.85 8.30
C CYS A 19 -2.07 17.26 7.76
N ARG A 20 -1.18 18.10 7.21
CA ARG A 20 0.09 17.70 6.57
C ARG A 20 -0.07 16.61 5.51
N SER A 21 -1.26 16.49 4.92
CA SER A 21 -1.64 15.50 3.92
C SER A 21 -2.42 16.17 2.79
N ASN A 22 -2.49 15.51 1.63
CA ASN A 22 -3.36 15.98 0.54
C ASN A 22 -4.82 15.98 1.02
N MET A 23 -5.57 17.01 0.63
CA MET A 23 -6.97 17.18 1.02
C MET A 23 -7.88 17.18 -0.21
N ASP A 24 -9.03 16.52 -0.08
CA ASP A 24 -10.16 16.62 -1.01
C ASP A 24 -11.43 16.85 -0.18
N ILE A 25 -11.98 18.06 -0.25
CA ILE A 25 -13.21 18.42 0.49
C ILE A 25 -14.38 18.40 -0.49
N LYS A 26 -15.38 17.57 -0.18
CA LYS A 26 -16.65 17.51 -0.91
C LYS A 26 -17.82 17.59 0.06
N PHE A 27 -18.88 18.27 -0.36
CA PHE A 27 -20.14 18.32 0.38
C PHE A 27 -20.96 17.05 0.12
N VAL A 28 -21.48 16.46 1.20
CA VAL A 28 -22.41 15.33 1.14
C VAL A 28 -23.78 15.84 1.59
N TRP A 29 -24.74 15.88 0.67
CA TRP A 29 -26.01 16.57 0.86
C TRP A 29 -27.07 15.74 1.60
N THR A 30 -26.95 14.41 1.59
CA THR A 30 -27.97 13.49 2.11
C THR A 30 -27.44 12.67 3.29
N GLY A 31 -28.23 12.54 4.35
CA GLY A 31 -27.84 11.77 5.54
C GLY A 31 -27.62 10.27 5.27
N ASN A 32 -28.32 9.70 4.28
CA ASN A 32 -28.10 8.33 3.82
C ASN A 32 -26.72 8.17 3.17
N ASP A 33 -26.34 9.09 2.28
CA ASP A 33 -25.03 9.08 1.62
C ASP A 33 -23.91 9.31 2.62
N ALA A 34 -24.12 10.21 3.60
CA ALA A 34 -23.16 10.43 4.68
C ALA A 34 -22.94 9.16 5.51
N LYS A 35 -24.01 8.44 5.84
CA LYS A 35 -23.93 7.16 6.56
C LYS A 35 -23.20 6.11 5.73
N ALA A 36 -23.54 5.95 4.45
CA ALA A 36 -22.88 5.01 3.55
C ALA A 36 -21.39 5.32 3.40
N LEU A 37 -21.02 6.60 3.26
CA LEU A 37 -19.64 7.05 3.20
C LEU A 37 -18.87 6.72 4.49
N VAL A 38 -19.44 6.99 5.66
CA VAL A 38 -18.80 6.68 6.94
C VAL A 38 -18.60 5.17 7.10
N TYR A 39 -19.58 4.34 6.76
CA TYR A 39 -19.41 2.89 6.76
C TYR A 39 -18.30 2.45 5.81
N TYR A 40 -18.29 2.96 4.59
CA TYR A 40 -17.27 2.62 3.59
C TYR A 40 -15.86 3.01 4.04
N ILE A 41 -15.68 4.22 4.57
CA ILE A 41 -14.38 4.68 5.08
C ILE A 41 -13.97 3.83 6.28
N THR A 42 -14.90 3.58 7.21
CA THR A 42 -14.59 2.80 8.42
C THR A 42 -14.18 1.39 8.03
N ASP A 43 -14.94 0.71 7.18
CA ASP A 43 -14.63 -0.64 6.69
C ASP A 43 -13.23 -0.67 6.05
N TYR A 44 -12.91 0.30 5.20
CA TYR A 44 -11.60 0.40 4.57
C TYR A 44 -10.45 0.65 5.57
N VAL A 45 -10.66 1.53 6.57
CA VAL A 45 -9.64 1.85 7.59
C VAL A 45 -9.47 0.69 8.58
N THR A 46 -10.55 0.01 8.93
CA THR A 46 -10.53 -1.16 9.82
C THR A 46 -10.16 -2.45 9.11
N LYS A 47 -10.00 -2.42 7.79
CA LYS A 47 -9.54 -3.57 7.00
C LYS A 47 -8.24 -4.07 7.62
N SER A 48 -8.29 -5.28 8.15
CA SER A 48 -7.16 -5.88 8.84
C SER A 48 -5.97 -5.94 7.89
N SER A 49 -4.88 -5.28 8.25
CA SER A 49 -3.59 -5.54 7.62
C SER A 49 -3.23 -7.01 7.84
N LEU A 50 -2.51 -7.60 6.89
CA LEU A 50 -2.07 -8.99 6.98
C LEU A 50 -1.39 -9.22 8.34
N ALA A 51 -1.79 -10.25 9.07
CA ALA A 51 -1.23 -10.48 10.40
C ALA A 51 0.29 -10.66 10.29
N PHE A 52 1.05 -10.10 11.23
CA PHE A 52 2.52 -10.17 11.22
C PHE A 52 3.04 -11.61 11.07
N TYR A 53 2.32 -12.59 11.62
CA TYR A 53 2.64 -14.01 11.48
C TYR A 53 2.61 -14.50 10.02
N ASP A 54 1.62 -14.06 9.24
CA ASP A 54 1.48 -14.43 7.83
C ASP A 54 2.59 -13.79 6.99
N ILE A 55 2.89 -12.52 7.25
CA ILE A 55 4.01 -11.81 6.60
C ILE A 55 5.33 -12.54 6.88
N PHE A 56 5.57 -12.96 8.12
CA PHE A 56 6.78 -13.68 8.51
C PHE A 56 6.90 -15.03 7.78
N ALA A 57 5.81 -15.80 7.71
CA ALA A 57 5.78 -17.06 6.99
C ALA A 57 6.09 -16.89 5.49
N LEU A 58 5.55 -15.83 4.86
CA LEU A 58 5.80 -15.50 3.46
C LEU A 58 7.24 -15.08 3.21
N VAL A 59 7.83 -14.26 4.08
CA VAL A 59 9.26 -13.90 3.97
C VAL A 59 10.14 -15.14 4.11
N GLN A 60 9.85 -16.02 5.06
CA GLN A 60 10.57 -17.28 5.22
C GLN A 60 10.47 -18.15 3.97
N GLN A 61 9.30 -18.23 3.33
CA GLN A 61 9.11 -18.94 2.07
C GLN A 61 9.90 -18.29 0.92
N GLY A 62 9.92 -16.96 0.84
CA GLY A 62 10.71 -16.20 -0.12
C GLY A 62 12.20 -16.49 -0.02
N ILE A 63 12.74 -16.54 1.20
CA ILE A 63 14.15 -16.87 1.47
C ILE A 63 14.46 -18.31 1.03
N LYS A 64 13.66 -19.30 1.47
CA LYS A 64 13.83 -20.71 1.09
C LYS A 64 13.79 -20.92 -0.43
N SER A 65 12.94 -20.16 -1.13
CA SER A 65 12.82 -20.25 -2.59
C SER A 65 14.07 -19.79 -3.34
N ILE A 66 14.89 -18.93 -2.73
CA ILE A 66 16.16 -18.45 -3.30
C ILE A 66 17.30 -19.39 -2.92
N GLU A 67 17.30 -19.93 -1.71
CA GLU A 67 18.27 -20.95 -1.28
C GLU A 67 18.20 -22.22 -2.13
N GLN A 68 16.99 -22.64 -2.53
CA GLN A 68 16.79 -23.78 -3.42
C GLN A 68 17.24 -23.53 -4.87
N GLN A 69 17.47 -22.27 -5.28
CA GLN A 69 17.87 -21.90 -6.65
C GLN A 69 19.41 -21.82 -6.86
N GLN A 70 20.24 -22.44 -6.01
CA GLN A 70 21.71 -22.30 -6.05
C GLN A 70 22.40 -23.02 -7.24
N PRO A 71 23.50 -22.49 -7.84
CA PRO A 71 23.83 -21.09 -8.08
C PRO A 71 23.54 -20.70 -9.54
N LEU A 72 22.94 -19.52 -9.77
CA LEU A 72 23.03 -18.86 -11.07
C LEU A 72 24.52 -18.59 -11.34
N ASN A 73 25.01 -19.20 -12.41
CA ASN A 73 26.35 -19.05 -12.97
C ASN A 73 26.81 -17.58 -12.98
N GLY A 74 28.06 -17.37 -12.54
CA GLY A 74 28.89 -16.23 -12.93
C GLY A 74 28.57 -14.89 -12.24
N THR A 75 29.49 -14.43 -11.40
CA THR A 75 29.76 -13.00 -11.14
C THR A 75 28.62 -12.07 -10.70
N ASP A 76 27.51 -12.58 -10.16
CA ASP A 76 26.48 -11.68 -9.59
C ASP A 76 27.03 -11.02 -8.31
N ASN A 77 27.13 -9.69 -8.34
CA ASN A 77 27.60 -8.87 -7.23
C ASN A 77 26.70 -9.15 -6.00
N ALA A 78 27.28 -9.25 -4.79
CA ALA A 78 26.51 -9.59 -3.59
C ALA A 78 25.28 -8.67 -3.37
N VAL A 79 25.42 -7.42 -3.82
CA VAL A 79 24.36 -6.41 -3.83
C VAL A 79 23.18 -6.80 -4.74
N GLU A 80 23.42 -7.35 -5.93
CA GLU A 80 22.34 -7.77 -6.84
C GLU A 80 21.56 -8.96 -6.31
N LYS A 81 22.25 -9.91 -5.66
CA LYS A 81 21.58 -11.03 -4.97
C LYS A 81 20.68 -10.52 -3.85
N LEU A 82 21.16 -9.58 -3.04
CA LEU A 82 20.35 -8.96 -1.99
C LEU A 82 19.14 -8.23 -2.56
N ARG A 83 19.31 -7.45 -3.64
CA ARG A 83 18.19 -6.75 -4.31
C ARG A 83 17.14 -7.73 -4.83
N LYS A 84 17.56 -8.84 -5.46
CA LYS A 84 16.65 -9.90 -5.93
C LYS A 84 15.89 -10.54 -4.77
N LEU A 85 16.54 -10.75 -3.62
CA LEU A 85 15.92 -11.30 -2.42
C LEU A 85 14.86 -10.37 -1.83
N VAL A 86 15.22 -9.10 -1.63
CA VAL A 86 14.28 -8.10 -1.11
C VAL A 86 13.08 -7.94 -2.03
N LEU A 87 13.32 -7.85 -3.35
CA LEU A 87 12.26 -7.72 -4.34
C LEU A 87 11.30 -8.92 -4.33
N ARG A 88 11.83 -10.14 -4.17
CA ARG A 88 11.01 -11.35 -4.16
C ARG A 88 10.17 -11.48 -2.88
N CYS A 89 10.75 -11.14 -1.73
CA CYS A 89 10.00 -11.08 -0.47
C CYS A 89 8.88 -10.03 -0.57
N TYR A 90 9.20 -8.84 -1.10
CA TYR A 90 8.21 -7.77 -1.32
C TYR A 90 7.06 -8.22 -2.23
N ASN A 91 7.38 -8.80 -3.39
CA ASN A 91 6.35 -9.25 -4.34
C ASN A 91 5.44 -10.34 -3.74
N MET A 92 5.98 -11.23 -2.90
CA MET A 92 5.21 -12.27 -2.23
C MET A 92 4.26 -11.72 -1.15
N ILE A 93 4.73 -10.72 -0.38
CA ILE A 93 3.88 -10.01 0.58
C ILE A 93 2.77 -9.25 -0.17
N ALA A 94 3.14 -8.49 -1.22
CA ALA A 94 2.21 -7.71 -2.02
C ALA A 94 1.13 -8.59 -2.66
N SER A 95 1.51 -9.73 -3.25
CA SER A 95 0.54 -10.66 -3.86
C SER A 95 -0.46 -11.22 -2.85
N HIS A 96 -0.02 -11.53 -1.62
CA HIS A 96 -0.91 -12.02 -0.57
C HIS A 96 -1.82 -10.91 0.01
N GLN A 97 -1.32 -9.67 0.03
CA GLN A 97 -2.10 -8.51 0.45
C GLN A 97 -3.21 -8.17 -0.56
N GLU A 98 -2.95 -8.33 -1.87
CA GLU A 98 -3.95 -8.09 -2.93
C GLU A 98 -5.08 -9.14 -2.92
N VAL A 99 -4.77 -10.41 -2.65
CA VAL A 99 -5.76 -11.50 -2.60
C VAL A 99 -6.68 -11.40 -1.38
N SER A 100 -6.19 -10.84 -0.27
CA SER A 100 -7.01 -10.57 0.93
C SER A 100 -7.98 -9.39 0.76
N GLY A 101 -8.06 -8.86 -0.48
CA GLY A 101 -8.89 -7.73 -0.85
C GLY A 101 -10.33 -8.07 -1.28
N ALA A 102 -10.66 -9.35 -1.43
CA ALA A 102 -11.95 -9.87 -1.91
C ALA A 102 -12.96 -10.14 -0.79
#